data_AF-A0A6L7S0Q8-F1
#
_entry.id   AF-A0A6L7S0Q8-F1
#
_cell.length_a   1.000
_cell.length_b   1.000
_cell.length_c   1.000
_cell.angle_alpha   90.00
_cell.angle_beta   90.00
_cell.angle_gamma   90.00
#
_symmetry.space_group_name_H-M   'P 1'
#
loop_
_entity.id
_entity.type
_entity.pdbx_description
1 polymer ?
#
loop_
_entity_poly.entity_id
_entity_poly.type
_entity_poly.pdbx_seq_one_letter_code
_entity_poly.pdbx_strand_id
1 'polypeptide(L)'
;MDEEFWKVRRCMLEPASEIFEAAVFLDAAADFHAAGLKGDARKALRAADIPAILDWCEQLLGGRGSLDAYRRSPVHRFRDVPGLPASKVLDGPVIPASVQRVVLDRDGCFCRFCGIPVIRPEARKIMRDAYPETVERGAGNLERHAAFQAMALDFGHIVPRSRGGRNTPDNLVVSCAPCKSGRGNWTLEEVGVADPRSTPASARPVPPALRKWDGLARILRERRPSGTNGSLDATGRQAADAAASSRSGRKPQHPADSAAPGAEEVKSRRDSGEGEDRRRRSLKGGRMQGLATLFKAVRRRNRGTGKTDPNSE
;
A
#
# COMPACT_ATOMS: atom_id res chain seq x y z
N MET A 1 14.11 27.68 -6.58
CA MET A 1 14.48 26.26 -6.36
C MET A 1 15.76 26.02 -7.10
N ASP A 2 16.71 25.33 -6.50
CA ASP A 2 18.05 25.10 -7.06
C ASP A 2 18.08 23.91 -8.03
N GLU A 3 19.23 23.68 -8.66
CA GLU A 3 19.45 22.55 -9.58
C GLU A 3 19.26 21.18 -8.88
N GLU A 4 19.63 21.09 -7.59
CA GLU A 4 19.46 19.90 -6.77
C GLU A 4 17.97 19.51 -6.62
N PHE A 5 17.08 20.49 -6.45
CA PHE A 5 15.64 20.26 -6.40
C PHE A 5 15.10 19.62 -7.69
N TRP A 6 15.68 19.92 -8.85
CA TRP A 6 15.22 19.40 -10.14
C TRP A 6 15.95 18.15 -10.62
N LYS A 7 16.88 17.58 -9.82
CA LYS A 7 17.45 16.28 -10.13
C LYS A 7 16.39 15.19 -10.22
N VAL A 8 16.61 14.22 -11.11
CA VAL A 8 15.76 13.05 -11.25
C VAL A 8 15.89 12.19 -9.99
N ARG A 9 14.77 11.73 -9.45
CA ARG A 9 14.71 10.98 -8.19
C ARG A 9 14.19 9.57 -8.42
N ARG A 10 14.46 8.65 -7.50
CA ARG A 10 13.92 7.28 -7.58
C ARG A 10 12.44 7.22 -7.18
N CYS A 11 12.01 8.12 -6.31
CA CYS A 11 10.62 8.21 -5.86
C CYS A 11 10.24 9.66 -5.54
N MET A 12 8.94 9.95 -5.45
CA MET A 12 8.44 11.29 -5.13
C MET A 12 8.66 11.68 -3.66
N LEU A 13 8.63 10.69 -2.77
CA LEU A 13 8.86 10.85 -1.34
C LEU A 13 9.50 9.58 -0.79
N GLU A 14 10.61 9.73 -0.08
CA GLU A 14 11.29 8.63 0.59
C GLU A 14 10.34 7.99 1.61
N PRO A 15 10.30 6.65 1.71
CA PRO A 15 9.39 5.96 2.61
C PRO A 15 9.73 6.23 4.08
N ALA A 16 8.70 6.48 4.90
CA ALA A 16 8.87 6.53 6.35
C ALA A 16 9.40 5.18 6.88
N SER A 17 10.36 5.22 7.80
CA SER A 17 10.97 4.02 8.37
C SER A 17 9.95 3.11 9.08
N GLU A 18 8.92 3.74 9.64
CA GLU A 18 7.77 3.17 10.32
C GLU A 18 6.98 2.22 9.42
N ILE A 19 7.00 2.41 8.10
CA ILE A 19 6.34 1.50 7.15
C ILE A 19 7.01 0.11 7.19
N PHE A 20 8.33 0.06 7.28
CA PHE A 20 9.06 -1.21 7.38
C PHE A 20 8.90 -1.86 8.75
N GLU A 21 8.79 -1.05 9.81
CA GLU A 21 8.42 -1.53 11.15
C GLU A 21 7.03 -2.15 11.16
N ALA A 22 6.03 -1.45 10.61
CA ALA A 22 4.67 -1.94 10.49
C ALA A 22 4.61 -3.23 9.65
N ALA A 23 5.38 -3.33 8.57
CA ALA A 23 5.45 -4.54 7.76
C ALA A 23 5.90 -5.77 8.55
N VAL A 24 6.86 -5.62 9.49
CA VAL A 24 7.27 -6.72 10.37
C VAL A 24 6.12 -7.16 11.29
N PHE A 25 5.37 -6.20 11.84
CA PHE A 25 4.19 -6.51 12.65
C PHE A 25 3.08 -7.18 11.83
N LEU A 26 2.85 -6.74 10.60
CA LEU A 26 1.87 -7.36 9.70
C LEU A 26 2.28 -8.76 9.26
N ASP A 27 3.58 -8.99 9.08
CA ASP A 27 4.10 -10.34 8.84
C ASP A 27 3.79 -11.24 10.05
N ALA A 28 4.15 -10.83 11.27
CA ALA A 28 3.78 -11.60 12.45
C ALA A 28 2.25 -11.79 12.60
N ALA A 29 1.45 -10.77 12.27
CA ALA A 29 -0.01 -10.87 12.32
C ALA A 29 -0.56 -11.95 11.38
N ALA A 30 -0.01 -12.07 10.17
CA ALA A 30 -0.38 -13.11 9.22
C ALA A 30 0.02 -14.51 9.70
N ASP A 31 1.17 -14.66 10.35
CA ASP A 31 1.54 -15.94 10.98
C ASP A 31 0.59 -16.33 12.12
N PHE A 32 0.25 -15.37 12.99
CA PHE A 32 -0.70 -15.63 14.07
C PHE A 32 -2.10 -15.93 13.57
N HIS A 33 -2.56 -15.22 12.54
CA HIS A 33 -3.83 -15.53 11.89
C HIS A 33 -3.84 -16.97 11.36
N ALA A 34 -2.77 -17.33 10.63
CA ALA A 34 -2.63 -18.66 10.05
C ALA A 34 -2.60 -19.79 11.07
N ALA A 35 -2.06 -19.51 12.25
CA ALA A 35 -2.03 -20.44 13.37
C ALA A 35 -3.34 -20.44 14.21
N GLY A 36 -4.37 -19.68 13.82
CA GLY A 36 -5.62 -19.54 14.59
C GLY A 36 -5.48 -18.70 15.87
N LEU A 37 -4.32 -18.08 16.12
CA LEU A 37 -4.00 -17.28 17.30
C LEU A 37 -4.55 -15.85 17.19
N LYS A 38 -5.89 -15.74 17.15
CA LYS A 38 -6.59 -14.47 16.90
C LYS A 38 -6.21 -13.33 17.87
N GLY A 39 -5.94 -13.65 19.14
CA GLY A 39 -5.54 -12.66 20.14
C GLY A 39 -4.20 -11.99 19.83
N ASP A 40 -3.20 -12.79 19.44
CA ASP A 40 -1.87 -12.28 19.11
C ASP A 40 -1.85 -11.59 17.74
N ALA A 41 -2.65 -12.10 16.78
CA ALA A 41 -2.87 -11.42 15.51
C ALA A 41 -3.41 -9.99 15.71
N ARG A 42 -4.43 -9.79 16.55
CA ARG A 42 -4.95 -8.45 16.87
C ARG A 42 -3.90 -7.54 17.51
N LYS A 43 -3.10 -8.05 18.45
CA LYS A 43 -2.02 -7.26 19.07
C LYS A 43 -1.01 -6.80 18.03
N ALA A 44 -0.61 -7.69 17.13
CA ALA A 44 0.32 -7.37 16.06
C ALA A 44 -0.28 -6.37 15.06
N LEU A 45 -1.55 -6.53 14.66
CA LEU A 45 -2.26 -5.55 13.82
C LEU A 45 -2.30 -4.16 14.47
N ARG A 46 -2.65 -4.06 15.76
CA ARG A 46 -2.63 -2.78 16.49
C ARG A 46 -1.24 -2.16 16.53
N ALA A 47 -0.19 -2.96 16.68
CA ALA A 47 1.19 -2.48 16.66
C ALA A 47 1.64 -1.99 15.27
N ALA A 48 1.06 -2.53 14.20
CA ALA A 48 1.30 -2.07 12.83
C ALA A 48 0.58 -0.75 12.49
N ASP A 49 -0.38 -0.31 13.30
CA ASP A 49 -1.14 0.93 13.07
C ASP A 49 -0.37 2.15 13.59
N ILE A 50 0.65 2.57 12.83
CA ILE A 50 1.59 3.63 13.23
C ILE A 50 1.19 4.97 12.59
N PRO A 51 0.78 6.00 13.35
CA PRO A 51 0.26 7.27 12.80
C PRO A 51 1.19 7.99 11.82
N ALA A 52 2.51 7.97 12.04
CA ALA A 52 3.49 8.61 11.16
C ALA A 52 3.45 8.09 9.69
N ILE A 53 2.87 6.91 9.47
CA ILE A 53 2.63 6.36 8.13
C ILE A 53 1.52 7.14 7.41
N LEU A 54 0.51 7.63 8.13
CA LEU A 54 -0.54 8.48 7.56
C LEU A 54 0.04 9.83 7.14
N ASP A 55 0.87 10.47 7.97
CA ASP A 55 1.55 11.73 7.62
C ASP A 55 2.35 11.59 6.31
N TRP A 56 3.01 10.45 6.12
CA TRP A 56 3.70 10.14 4.87
C TRP A 56 2.74 9.96 3.68
N CYS A 57 1.64 9.24 3.90
CA CYS A 57 0.60 9.09 2.86
C CYS A 57 0.01 10.46 2.49
N GLU A 58 -0.30 11.29 3.46
CA GLU A 58 -0.90 12.61 3.25
C GLU A 58 0.04 13.53 2.49
N GLN A 59 1.34 13.51 2.72
CA GLN A 59 2.27 14.30 1.91
C GLN A 59 2.28 13.88 0.43
N LEU A 60 2.15 12.58 0.15
CA LEU A 60 2.02 12.05 -1.22
C LEU A 60 0.66 12.33 -1.83
N LEU A 61 -0.40 12.30 -1.03
CA LEU A 61 -1.78 12.52 -1.47
C LEU A 61 -2.19 14.00 -1.40
N GLY A 62 -1.30 14.87 -0.90
CA GLY A 62 -1.50 16.13 -0.18
C GLY A 62 -2.11 17.28 -0.95
N GLY A 63 -3.32 17.04 -1.43
CA GLY A 63 -4.22 18.00 -2.04
C GLY A 63 -4.27 17.81 -3.54
N ARG A 64 -5.44 17.43 -4.06
CA ARG A 64 -5.86 17.76 -5.42
C ARG A 64 -5.99 19.28 -5.52
N GLY A 65 -4.87 19.98 -5.44
CA GLY A 65 -4.79 21.44 -5.52
C GLY A 65 -4.63 21.90 -6.97
N SER A 66 -4.52 23.23 -7.15
CA SER A 66 -4.15 23.80 -8.44
C SER A 66 -2.77 23.30 -8.89
N LEU A 67 -2.49 23.40 -10.18
CA LEU A 67 -1.15 23.08 -10.73
C LEU A 67 -0.03 23.84 -9.98
N ASP A 68 -0.31 25.06 -9.53
CA ASP A 68 0.63 25.88 -8.73
C ASP A 68 0.94 25.30 -7.35
N ALA A 69 0.01 24.56 -6.74
CA ALA A 69 0.29 23.83 -5.50
C ALA A 69 1.23 22.65 -5.77
N TYR A 70 1.05 21.94 -6.90
CA TYR A 70 1.92 20.84 -7.31
C TYR A 70 3.32 21.29 -7.69
N ARG A 71 3.46 22.39 -8.44
CA ARG A 71 4.76 22.97 -8.81
C ARG A 71 5.58 23.37 -7.59
N ARG A 72 4.93 23.92 -6.57
CA ARG A 72 5.57 24.34 -5.31
C ARG A 72 5.73 23.20 -4.30
N SER A 73 5.08 22.06 -4.53
CA SER A 73 5.17 20.90 -3.65
C SER A 73 6.57 20.27 -3.72
N PRO A 74 7.28 20.09 -2.58
CA PRO A 74 8.58 19.43 -2.56
C PRO A 74 8.49 17.93 -2.91
N VAL A 75 7.28 17.37 -2.91
CA VAL A 75 6.98 15.97 -3.22
C VAL A 75 6.80 15.77 -4.72
N HIS A 76 5.90 16.53 -5.35
CA HIS A 76 5.51 16.29 -6.74
C HIS A 76 6.44 16.96 -7.75
N ARG A 77 7.02 18.12 -7.41
CA ARG A 77 8.02 18.83 -8.23
C ARG A 77 7.63 18.87 -9.71
N PHE A 78 6.42 19.34 -10.00
CA PHE A 78 5.87 19.30 -11.34
C PHE A 78 6.72 20.13 -12.32
N ARG A 79 6.96 19.57 -13.51
CA ARG A 79 7.74 20.14 -14.61
C ARG A 79 6.90 20.24 -15.87
N ASP A 80 7.03 21.34 -16.58
CA ASP A 80 6.48 21.45 -17.92
C ASP A 80 7.34 20.64 -18.89
N VAL A 81 6.73 19.67 -19.59
CA VAL A 81 7.39 18.84 -20.58
C VAL A 81 6.78 19.13 -21.94
N PRO A 82 7.51 19.82 -22.85
CA PRO A 82 7.01 20.13 -24.18
C PRO A 82 6.70 18.88 -25.00
N GLY A 83 5.67 18.96 -25.85
CA GLY A 83 5.35 17.89 -26.82
C GLY A 83 4.67 16.66 -26.25
N LEU A 84 4.23 16.66 -24.98
CA LEU A 84 3.47 15.54 -24.44
C LEU A 84 2.09 15.40 -25.12
N PRO A 85 1.59 14.17 -25.31
CA PRO A 85 0.24 13.94 -25.81
C PRO A 85 -0.81 14.62 -24.93
N ALA A 86 -1.87 15.15 -25.55
CA ALA A 86 -2.99 15.75 -24.82
C ALA A 86 -3.60 14.72 -23.84
N SER A 87 -3.88 15.17 -22.61
CA SER A 87 -4.56 14.33 -21.62
C SER A 87 -6.01 14.08 -22.04
N LYS A 88 -6.40 12.81 -22.12
CA LYS A 88 -7.76 12.38 -22.50
C LYS A 88 -8.59 12.01 -21.27
N VAL A 89 -9.90 12.24 -21.35
CA VAL A 89 -10.87 11.67 -20.40
C VAL A 89 -10.84 10.15 -20.55
N LEU A 90 -10.87 9.46 -19.40
CA LEU A 90 -10.66 8.02 -19.36
C LEU A 90 -11.96 7.25 -19.26
N ASP A 91 -12.33 6.64 -20.37
CA ASP A 91 -13.16 5.44 -20.41
C ASP A 91 -12.26 4.25 -20.76
N GLY A 92 -12.54 3.06 -20.22
CA GLY A 92 -11.83 1.85 -20.65
C GLY A 92 -11.61 0.81 -19.56
N PRO A 93 -11.26 -0.42 -19.97
CA PRO A 93 -11.34 -1.61 -19.15
C PRO A 93 -10.43 -1.55 -17.93
N VAL A 94 -10.86 -2.24 -16.87
CA VAL A 94 -10.02 -2.58 -15.71
C VAL A 94 -8.81 -3.39 -16.19
N ILE A 95 -7.68 -3.29 -15.49
CA ILE A 95 -6.48 -4.09 -15.80
C ILE A 95 -6.86 -5.58 -15.69
N PRO A 96 -6.70 -6.40 -16.75
CA PRO A 96 -7.05 -7.81 -16.70
C PRO A 96 -6.27 -8.58 -15.63
N ALA A 97 -6.90 -9.56 -14.98
CA ALA A 97 -6.26 -10.36 -13.93
C ALA A 97 -5.01 -11.10 -14.42
N SER A 98 -4.98 -11.55 -15.68
CA SER A 98 -3.81 -12.16 -16.31
C SER A 98 -2.62 -11.19 -16.39
N VAL A 99 -2.87 -9.92 -16.72
CA VAL A 99 -1.84 -8.88 -16.75
C VAL A 99 -1.36 -8.55 -15.32
N GLN A 100 -2.28 -8.43 -14.37
CA GLN A 100 -1.94 -8.21 -12.96
C GLN A 100 -1.03 -9.32 -12.42
N ARG A 101 -1.30 -10.59 -12.80
CA ARG A 101 -0.47 -11.74 -12.43
C ARG A 101 0.96 -11.61 -12.96
N VAL A 102 1.13 -11.34 -14.26
CA VAL A 102 2.45 -11.19 -14.88
C VAL A 102 3.25 -10.07 -14.21
N VAL A 103 2.61 -8.93 -13.92
CA VAL A 103 3.27 -7.78 -13.27
C VAL A 103 3.66 -8.12 -11.84
N LEU A 104 2.77 -8.80 -11.09
CA LEU A 104 3.05 -9.24 -9.72
C LEU A 104 4.18 -10.26 -9.64
N ASP A 105 4.22 -11.23 -10.58
CA ASP A 105 5.27 -12.25 -10.62
C ASP A 105 6.64 -11.64 -10.96
N ARG A 106 6.66 -10.62 -11.84
CA ARG A 106 7.88 -9.88 -12.20
C ARG A 106 8.41 -9.00 -11.06
N ASP A 107 7.52 -8.23 -10.43
CA ASP A 107 7.91 -7.17 -9.50
C ASP A 107 7.93 -7.62 -8.03
N GLY A 108 7.25 -8.73 -7.71
CA GLY A 108 7.01 -9.17 -6.34
C GLY A 108 6.07 -8.24 -5.56
N CYS A 109 6.00 -8.42 -4.24
CA CYS A 109 5.13 -7.63 -3.36
C CYS A 109 5.83 -6.37 -2.80
N PHE A 110 6.54 -5.64 -3.65
CA PHE A 110 7.19 -4.38 -3.31
C PHE A 110 6.86 -3.28 -4.32
N CYS A 111 6.57 -2.08 -3.82
CA CYS A 111 6.32 -0.92 -4.66
C CYS A 111 7.56 -0.59 -5.51
N ARG A 112 7.41 -0.52 -6.83
CA ARG A 112 8.51 -0.21 -7.75
C ARG A 112 8.91 1.27 -7.72
N PHE A 113 8.09 2.15 -7.17
CA PHE A 113 8.49 3.54 -6.92
C PHE A 113 9.29 3.66 -5.62
N CYS A 114 8.63 3.68 -4.46
CA CYS A 114 9.27 3.94 -3.16
C CYS A 114 9.89 2.73 -2.47
N GLY A 115 9.60 1.49 -2.90
CA GLY A 115 10.24 0.29 -2.35
C GLY A 115 9.59 -0.29 -1.10
N ILE A 116 8.49 0.28 -0.62
CA ILE A 116 7.78 -0.29 0.52
C ILE A 116 7.17 -1.66 0.18
N PRO A 117 7.10 -2.58 1.15
CA PRO A 117 6.29 -3.78 1.01
C PRO A 117 4.82 -3.42 0.75
N VAL A 118 4.16 -4.19 -0.10
CA VAL A 118 2.72 -4.05 -0.38
C VAL A 118 1.97 -5.34 -0.05
N ILE A 119 0.73 -5.19 0.38
CA ILE A 119 -0.17 -6.25 0.81
C ILE A 119 -1.16 -6.54 -0.31
N ARG A 120 -1.28 -7.82 -0.67
CA ARG A 120 -2.21 -8.27 -1.70
C ARG A 120 -3.66 -7.92 -1.35
N PRO A 121 -4.49 -7.54 -2.34
CA PRO A 121 -5.87 -7.12 -2.10
C PRO A 121 -6.70 -8.23 -1.42
N GLU A 122 -6.47 -9.49 -1.77
CA GLU A 122 -7.17 -10.64 -1.19
C GLU A 122 -6.79 -10.84 0.28
N ALA A 123 -5.51 -10.66 0.64
CA ALA A 123 -5.04 -10.77 2.01
C ALA A 123 -5.56 -9.62 2.87
N ARG A 124 -5.61 -8.40 2.30
CA ARG A 124 -6.23 -7.25 2.96
C ARG A 124 -7.70 -7.51 3.25
N LYS A 125 -8.43 -8.13 2.32
CA LYS A 125 -9.83 -8.50 2.52
C LYS A 125 -9.98 -9.51 3.66
N ILE A 126 -9.17 -10.57 3.69
CA ILE A 126 -9.22 -11.58 4.77
C ILE A 126 -8.98 -10.94 6.13
N MET A 127 -7.94 -10.12 6.27
CA MET A 127 -7.62 -9.46 7.54
C MET A 127 -8.71 -8.51 8.00
N ARG A 128 -9.31 -7.76 7.07
CA ARG A 128 -10.45 -6.87 7.34
C ARG A 128 -11.68 -7.63 7.81
N ASP A 129 -12.03 -8.72 7.11
CA ASP A 129 -13.17 -9.56 7.46
C ASP A 129 -12.96 -10.24 8.84
N ALA A 130 -11.72 -10.64 9.14
CA ALA A 130 -11.38 -11.36 10.37
C ALA A 130 -11.17 -10.44 11.59
N TYR A 131 -10.79 -9.17 11.37
CA TYR A 131 -10.45 -8.21 12.43
C TYR A 131 -11.01 -6.80 12.12
N PRO A 132 -12.33 -6.66 11.87
CA PRO A 132 -12.93 -5.39 11.47
C PRO A 132 -12.67 -4.27 12.50
N GLU A 133 -12.66 -4.60 13.80
CA GLU A 133 -12.42 -3.67 14.90
C GLU A 133 -10.99 -3.10 14.95
N THR A 134 -10.06 -3.73 14.24
CA THR A 134 -8.64 -3.32 14.22
C THR A 134 -8.24 -2.76 12.85
N VAL A 135 -8.71 -3.36 11.76
CA VAL A 135 -8.29 -3.01 10.39
C VAL A 135 -9.20 -1.96 9.74
N GLU A 136 -10.48 -1.94 10.09
CA GLU A 136 -11.46 -0.96 9.60
C GLU A 136 -11.71 0.11 10.66
N ARG A 137 -10.90 1.15 10.65
CA ARG A 137 -11.23 2.39 11.34
C ARG A 137 -11.73 3.39 10.27
N GLY A 138 -13.02 3.70 10.32
CA GLY A 138 -13.70 4.84 9.67
C GLY A 138 -13.71 5.01 8.14
N ALA A 139 -14.43 6.05 7.70
CA ALA A 139 -14.72 6.37 6.30
C ALA A 139 -13.69 7.35 5.68
N GLY A 140 -12.97 8.12 6.51
CA GLY A 140 -11.97 9.10 6.08
C GLY A 140 -10.56 8.54 5.84
N ASN A 141 -9.71 9.31 5.14
CA ASN A 141 -8.29 8.96 4.93
C ASN A 141 -7.47 8.91 6.23
N LEU A 142 -7.89 9.65 7.26
CA LEU A 142 -7.24 9.72 8.58
C LEU A 142 -7.77 8.67 9.56
N GLU A 143 -8.89 8.05 9.24
CA GLU A 143 -9.50 7.07 10.12
C GLU A 143 -8.96 5.68 9.82
N ARG A 144 -8.44 5.40 8.62
CA ARG A 144 -8.04 4.05 8.19
C ARG A 144 -6.75 3.59 8.86
N HIS A 145 -6.65 2.28 9.11
CA HIS A 145 -5.43 1.66 9.61
C HIS A 145 -4.24 2.01 8.69
N ALA A 146 -3.24 2.67 9.27
CA ALA A 146 -2.19 3.41 8.56
C ALA A 146 -1.38 2.52 7.61
N ALA A 147 -0.90 1.37 8.10
CA ALA A 147 -0.17 0.41 7.29
C ALA A 147 -1.04 -0.19 6.16
N PHE A 148 -2.31 -0.52 6.43
CA PHE A 148 -3.21 -1.04 5.41
C PHE A 148 -3.54 -0.01 4.33
N GLN A 149 -3.47 1.29 4.63
CA GLN A 149 -3.59 2.35 3.63
C GLN A 149 -2.31 2.50 2.82
N ALA A 150 -1.16 2.64 3.49
CA ALA A 150 0.11 2.86 2.82
C ALA A 150 0.54 1.68 1.96
N MET A 151 0.42 0.47 2.50
CA MET A 151 0.92 -0.76 1.89
C MET A 151 -0.13 -1.43 0.99
N ALA A 152 -1.23 -0.75 0.65
CA ALA A 152 -2.20 -1.25 -0.30
C ALA A 152 -1.53 -1.51 -1.67
N LEU A 153 -1.51 -2.76 -2.13
CA LEU A 153 -1.06 -3.09 -3.49
C LEU A 153 -2.01 -2.49 -4.53
N ASP A 154 -1.43 -1.83 -5.51
CA ASP A 154 -2.10 -1.39 -6.73
C ASP A 154 -1.13 -1.55 -7.92
N PHE A 155 -1.62 -1.33 -9.14
CA PHE A 155 -0.82 -1.37 -10.36
C PHE A 155 -0.72 0.05 -10.93
N GLY A 156 0.51 0.56 -11.02
CA GLY A 156 0.80 1.88 -11.57
C GLY A 156 1.20 1.80 -13.04
N HIS A 157 0.58 2.63 -13.89
CA HIS A 157 1.00 2.76 -15.28
C HIS A 157 2.29 3.57 -15.40
N ILE A 158 3.23 3.21 -16.27
CA ILE A 158 4.42 4.04 -16.53
C ILE A 158 4.01 5.26 -17.35
N VAL A 159 3.44 5.01 -18.54
CA VAL A 159 2.72 6.02 -19.31
C VAL A 159 1.28 6.06 -18.78
N PRO A 160 0.81 7.20 -18.24
CA PRO A 160 -0.56 7.32 -17.76
C PRO A 160 -1.57 6.96 -18.85
N ARG A 161 -2.69 6.33 -18.48
CA ARG A 161 -3.77 6.05 -19.42
C ARG A 161 -4.25 7.30 -20.15
N SER A 162 -4.32 8.44 -19.45
CA SER A 162 -4.78 9.70 -20.03
C SER A 162 -3.85 10.21 -21.13
N ARG A 163 -2.61 9.72 -21.16
CA ARG A 163 -1.59 10.00 -22.18
C ARG A 163 -1.42 8.85 -23.18
N GLY A 164 -2.39 7.94 -23.27
CA GLY A 164 -2.38 6.81 -24.21
C GLY A 164 -1.73 5.52 -23.69
N GLY A 165 -1.37 5.46 -22.40
CA GLY A 165 -0.82 4.24 -21.80
C GLY A 165 -1.79 3.06 -21.83
N ARG A 166 -1.29 1.87 -22.20
CA ARG A 166 -2.08 0.63 -22.30
C ARG A 166 -2.02 -0.21 -21.02
N ASN A 167 -2.98 -1.11 -20.84
CA ASN A 167 -2.98 -2.12 -19.78
C ASN A 167 -2.13 -3.34 -20.18
N THR A 168 -0.86 -3.11 -20.46
CA THR A 168 0.09 -4.15 -20.87
C THR A 168 1.15 -4.34 -19.79
N PRO A 169 1.73 -5.56 -19.62
CA PRO A 169 2.69 -5.82 -18.56
C PRO A 169 3.94 -4.91 -18.59
N ASP A 170 4.38 -4.51 -19.78
CA ASP A 170 5.48 -3.57 -19.97
C ASP A 170 5.13 -2.17 -19.43
N ASN A 171 3.89 -1.69 -19.62
CA ASN A 171 3.46 -0.38 -19.16
C ASN A 171 2.95 -0.35 -17.70
N LEU A 172 2.97 -1.48 -16.99
CA LEU A 172 2.45 -1.58 -15.62
C LEU A 172 3.55 -2.03 -14.67
N VAL A 173 3.52 -1.51 -13.44
CA VAL A 173 4.38 -1.94 -12.32
C VAL A 173 3.58 -2.12 -11.05
N VAL A 174 4.04 -2.98 -10.14
CA VAL A 174 3.53 -3.01 -8.77
C VAL A 174 3.83 -1.67 -8.09
N SER A 175 2.80 -1.07 -7.50
CA SER A 175 2.90 0.20 -6.76
C SER A 175 2.12 0.10 -5.46
N CYS A 176 2.53 0.87 -4.46
CA CYS A 176 1.64 1.17 -3.35
C CYS A 176 0.58 2.20 -3.79
N ALA A 177 -0.59 2.17 -3.14
CA ALA A 177 -1.69 3.09 -3.45
C ALA A 177 -1.30 4.57 -3.31
N PRO A 178 -0.50 5.02 -2.32
CA PRO A 178 -0.05 6.41 -2.24
C PRO A 178 0.83 6.85 -3.41
N CYS A 179 1.83 6.05 -3.83
CA CYS A 179 2.66 6.43 -4.99
C CYS A 179 1.85 6.48 -6.29
N LYS A 180 0.94 5.51 -6.51
CA LYS A 180 0.09 5.51 -7.70
C LYS A 180 -0.83 6.72 -7.72
N SER A 181 -1.54 6.96 -6.61
CA SER A 181 -2.56 8.01 -6.53
C SER A 181 -1.93 9.41 -6.47
N GLY A 182 -0.83 9.57 -5.75
CA GLY A 182 -0.09 10.84 -5.65
C GLY A 182 0.48 11.28 -7.01
N ARG A 183 1.04 10.35 -7.79
CA ARG A 183 1.50 10.67 -9.15
C ARG A 183 0.33 10.97 -10.09
N GLY A 184 -0.79 10.24 -9.92
CA GLY A 184 -2.00 10.45 -10.70
C GLY A 184 -1.76 10.26 -12.20
N ASN A 185 -2.12 11.27 -12.98
CA ASN A 185 -2.09 11.25 -14.45
C ASN A 185 -0.82 11.89 -15.05
N TRP A 186 0.18 12.18 -14.21
CA TRP A 186 1.43 12.79 -14.64
C TRP A 186 2.44 11.73 -15.11
N THR A 187 3.16 12.06 -16.18
CA THR A 187 4.30 11.28 -16.68
C THR A 187 5.45 11.28 -15.67
N LEU A 188 6.41 10.38 -15.85
CA LEU A 188 7.58 10.28 -14.97
C LEU A 188 8.44 11.53 -15.06
N GLU A 189 8.58 12.06 -16.27
CA GLU A 189 9.29 13.28 -16.61
C GLU A 189 8.66 14.49 -15.94
N GLU A 190 7.33 14.61 -15.96
CA GLU A 190 6.58 15.69 -15.31
C GLU A 190 6.80 15.73 -13.79
N VAL A 191 6.99 14.59 -13.12
CA VAL A 191 7.25 14.54 -11.66
C VAL A 191 8.72 14.34 -11.30
N GLY A 192 9.60 14.29 -12.30
CA GLY A 192 11.04 14.11 -12.11
C GLY A 192 11.44 12.79 -11.45
N VAL A 193 10.73 11.70 -11.77
CA VAL A 193 11.00 10.37 -11.23
C VAL A 193 11.60 9.49 -12.32
N ALA A 194 12.68 8.77 -12.00
CA ALA A 194 13.28 7.80 -12.92
C ALA A 194 12.31 6.65 -13.20
N ASP A 195 12.40 6.05 -14.39
CA ASP A 195 11.63 4.85 -14.70
C ASP A 195 11.98 3.73 -13.71
N PRO A 196 11.01 3.29 -12.87
CA PRO A 196 11.27 2.31 -11.83
C PRO A 196 11.64 0.93 -12.39
N ARG A 197 11.42 0.69 -13.69
CA ARG A 197 11.81 -0.54 -14.41
C ARG A 197 13.30 -0.59 -14.72
N SER A 198 13.99 0.55 -14.72
CA SER A 198 15.43 0.65 -15.05
C SER A 198 16.33 -0.11 -14.06
N THR A 199 15.85 -0.34 -12.84
CA THR A 199 16.56 -1.16 -11.84
C THR A 199 15.78 -2.46 -11.62
N PRO A 200 16.40 -3.64 -11.78
CA PRO A 200 15.73 -4.93 -11.54
C PRO A 200 15.07 -4.99 -10.16
N ALA A 201 13.92 -5.67 -10.05
CA ALA A 201 13.22 -5.82 -8.77
C ALA A 201 14.10 -6.50 -7.70
N SER A 202 14.90 -7.49 -8.11
CA SER A 202 15.86 -8.20 -7.27
C SER A 202 17.00 -7.33 -6.73
N ALA A 203 17.32 -6.21 -7.38
CA ALA A 203 18.42 -5.33 -6.96
C ALA A 203 17.98 -4.29 -5.91
N ARG A 204 16.70 -4.25 -5.55
CA ARG A 204 16.20 -3.28 -4.57
C ARG A 204 16.65 -3.65 -3.15
N PRO A 205 17.16 -2.69 -2.36
CA PRO A 205 17.43 -2.93 -0.95
C PRO A 205 16.14 -3.28 -0.20
N VAL A 206 16.09 -4.48 0.37
CA VAL A 206 15.01 -4.93 1.24
C VAL A 206 15.60 -5.22 2.62
N PRO A 207 15.01 -4.71 3.72
CA PRO A 207 15.45 -5.04 5.07
C PRO A 207 15.53 -6.56 5.26
N PRO A 208 16.56 -7.11 5.93
CA PRO A 208 16.72 -8.56 6.09
C PRO A 208 15.48 -9.27 6.64
N ALA A 209 14.75 -8.62 7.57
CA ALA A 209 13.51 -9.13 8.16
C ALA A 209 12.37 -9.32 7.14
N LEU A 210 12.40 -8.63 5.99
CA LEU A 210 11.35 -8.63 4.98
C LEU A 210 11.75 -9.37 3.70
N ARG A 211 12.90 -10.06 3.68
CA ARG A 211 13.36 -10.83 2.49
C ARG A 211 12.37 -11.91 2.05
N LYS A 212 11.52 -12.40 2.96
CA LYS A 212 10.49 -13.41 2.68
C LYS A 212 9.09 -12.81 2.53
N TRP A 213 8.98 -11.48 2.44
CA TRP A 213 7.68 -10.81 2.30
C TRP A 213 6.95 -11.29 1.05
N ASP A 214 5.79 -11.91 1.26
CA ASP A 214 4.95 -12.53 0.23
C ASP A 214 3.66 -11.73 -0.04
N GLY A 215 3.59 -10.50 0.47
CA GLY A 215 2.37 -9.69 0.44
C GLY A 215 1.24 -10.29 1.27
N LEU A 216 1.59 -11.05 2.32
CA LEU A 216 0.70 -11.83 3.18
C LEU A 216 -0.02 -12.96 2.42
N ALA A 217 0.57 -13.49 1.35
CA ALA A 217 -0.08 -14.51 0.50
C ALA A 217 -0.37 -15.83 1.22
N ARG A 218 0.36 -16.17 2.29
CA ARG A 218 0.14 -17.40 3.06
C ARG A 218 -1.28 -17.56 3.64
N ILE A 219 -1.91 -16.49 4.10
CA ILE A 219 -3.28 -16.54 4.66
C ILE A 219 -4.35 -16.74 3.59
N LEU A 220 -3.99 -16.65 2.30
CA LEU A 220 -4.91 -16.94 1.20
C LEU A 220 -5.23 -18.43 1.10
N ARG A 221 -4.35 -19.30 1.62
CA ARG A 221 -4.44 -20.76 1.49
C ARG A 221 -5.40 -21.40 2.49
N GLU A 222 -5.79 -20.68 3.54
CA GLU A 222 -6.69 -21.18 4.60
C GLU A 222 -8.17 -21.23 4.19
N ARG A 223 -8.54 -20.71 3.02
CA ARG A 223 -9.89 -20.90 2.44
C ARG A 223 -10.07 -22.27 1.79
N ARG A 224 -9.49 -23.34 2.32
CA ARG A 224 -10.02 -24.69 2.05
C ARG A 224 -11.12 -24.93 3.09
N PRO A 225 -12.40 -24.95 2.72
CA PRO A 225 -13.41 -25.46 3.65
C PRO A 225 -12.97 -26.86 4.07
N SER A 226 -12.81 -27.06 5.38
CA SER A 226 -12.76 -28.40 5.98
C SER A 226 -13.93 -29.20 5.42
N GLY A 227 -13.62 -30.34 4.82
CA GLY A 227 -14.48 -31.05 3.89
C GLY A 227 -15.94 -31.15 4.33
N THR A 228 -16.84 -30.72 3.44
CA THR A 228 -18.17 -31.31 3.38
C THR A 228 -18.01 -32.65 2.67
N ASN A 229 -18.03 -33.75 3.44
CA ASN A 229 -18.59 -35.01 2.94
C ASN A 229 -20.06 -34.71 2.61
N GLY A 230 -20.31 -34.33 1.35
CA GLY A 230 -21.64 -34.08 0.80
C GLY A 230 -21.78 -34.96 -0.42
N SER A 231 -22.56 -36.03 -0.25
CA SER A 231 -22.98 -36.97 -1.28
C SER A 231 -23.38 -36.26 -2.57
N LEU A 232 -22.89 -36.76 -3.71
CA LEU A 232 -23.45 -36.40 -5.02
C LEU A 232 -24.87 -36.95 -5.10
N ASP A 233 -25.85 -36.08 -5.16
CA ASP A 233 -27.21 -36.38 -5.57
C ASP A 233 -27.41 -36.13 -7.07
N ALA A 234 -28.08 -37.11 -7.68
CA ALA A 234 -28.16 -37.33 -9.12
C ALA A 234 -29.19 -36.44 -9.82
N THR A 235 -29.05 -35.11 -9.77
CA THR A 235 -29.82 -34.18 -10.60
C THR A 235 -29.05 -32.88 -10.79
N GLY A 236 -28.04 -32.90 -11.67
CA GLY A 236 -27.20 -31.74 -11.99
C GLY A 236 -27.98 -30.52 -12.49
N ARG A 237 -28.41 -29.64 -11.56
CA ARG A 237 -28.89 -28.29 -11.82
C ARG A 237 -28.47 -27.35 -10.69
N GLN A 238 -27.58 -26.41 -10.99
CA GLN A 238 -27.38 -25.23 -10.16
C GLN A 238 -28.45 -24.19 -10.52
N ALA A 239 -29.20 -23.74 -9.50
CA ALA A 239 -30.10 -22.61 -9.62
C ALA A 239 -29.31 -21.31 -9.79
N ALA A 240 -29.65 -20.55 -10.82
CA ALA A 240 -29.19 -19.19 -11.02
C ALA A 240 -30.12 -18.25 -10.26
N ASP A 241 -29.57 -17.35 -9.44
CA ASP A 241 -30.31 -16.20 -8.95
C ASP A 241 -29.58 -14.90 -9.27
N ALA A 242 -30.29 -14.09 -10.05
CA ALA A 242 -30.00 -12.70 -10.35
C ALA A 242 -30.50 -11.81 -9.21
N ALA A 243 -29.70 -10.82 -8.82
CA ALA A 243 -30.20 -9.67 -8.10
C ALA A 243 -29.46 -8.41 -8.57
N ALA A 244 -30.14 -7.67 -9.44
CA ALA A 244 -29.83 -6.28 -9.73
C ALA A 244 -30.16 -5.41 -8.51
N SER A 245 -29.29 -4.45 -8.20
CA SER A 245 -29.74 -3.24 -7.53
C SER A 245 -28.89 -2.05 -7.94
N SER A 246 -29.53 -1.19 -8.73
CA SER A 246 -29.18 0.20 -9.00
C SER A 246 -28.89 0.99 -7.73
N ARG A 247 -27.86 1.84 -7.76
CA ARG A 247 -27.85 3.13 -7.05
C ARG A 247 -26.94 4.11 -7.79
N SER A 248 -27.60 5.10 -8.37
CA SER A 248 -27.01 6.29 -8.96
C SER A 248 -26.35 7.14 -7.87
N GLY A 249 -25.11 7.57 -8.14
CA GLY A 249 -24.39 8.51 -7.31
C GLY A 249 -23.56 9.41 -8.22
N ARG A 250 -24.09 10.61 -8.49
CA ARG A 250 -23.40 11.69 -9.21
C ARG A 250 -22.01 11.89 -8.61
N LYS A 251 -20.98 11.80 -9.45
CA LYS A 251 -19.60 12.16 -9.11
C LYS A 251 -19.39 13.63 -9.50
N PRO A 252 -18.84 14.48 -8.63
CA PRO A 252 -18.63 15.89 -8.94
C PRO A 252 -17.59 16.06 -10.06
N GLN A 253 -17.93 16.95 -10.98
CA GLN A 253 -17.13 17.40 -12.12
C GLN A 253 -15.93 18.22 -11.62
N HIS A 254 -14.76 18.07 -12.25
CA HIS A 254 -13.67 19.03 -12.11
C HIS A 254 -13.94 20.21 -13.04
N PRO A 255 -13.89 21.46 -12.58
CA PRO A 255 -14.06 22.61 -13.46
C PRO A 255 -12.76 22.88 -14.22
N ALA A 256 -12.94 23.13 -15.52
CA ALA A 256 -12.05 23.98 -16.29
C ALA A 256 -12.09 25.40 -15.71
N ASP A 257 -10.94 26.07 -15.79
CA ASP A 257 -10.64 27.48 -15.52
C ASP A 257 -11.80 28.41 -15.11
N SER A 258 -11.73 28.94 -13.89
CA SER A 258 -12.28 30.26 -13.54
C SER A 258 -11.73 30.74 -12.20
N ALA A 259 -11.28 31.99 -12.17
CA ALA A 259 -10.69 32.68 -11.03
C ALA A 259 -11.74 33.15 -10.00
N ALA A 260 -11.39 33.17 -8.71
CA ALA A 260 -12.08 33.93 -7.66
C ALA A 260 -11.16 34.18 -6.43
N PRO A 261 -11.45 35.22 -5.60
CA PRO A 261 -10.46 35.91 -4.77
C PRO A 261 -10.47 35.54 -3.27
N GLY A 262 -9.41 35.98 -2.57
CA GLY A 262 -9.42 36.38 -1.14
C GLY A 262 -9.23 35.28 -0.09
N ALA A 263 -8.01 35.18 0.48
CA ALA A 263 -7.72 34.37 1.66
C ALA A 263 -7.44 35.29 2.87
N GLU A 264 -8.17 35.09 3.96
CA GLU A 264 -7.81 35.63 5.29
C GLU A 264 -6.87 34.67 6.03
N GLU A 265 -5.85 35.26 6.65
CA GLU A 265 -4.77 34.60 7.40
C GLU A 265 -5.24 33.96 8.72
N VAL A 266 -4.82 32.71 8.97
CA VAL A 266 -4.79 32.13 10.32
C VAL A 266 -3.33 31.94 10.72
N LYS A 267 -2.89 32.70 11.73
CA LYS A 267 -1.53 32.71 12.29
C LYS A 267 -1.20 31.38 13.00
N SER A 268 -0.14 30.70 12.55
CA SER A 268 0.41 29.51 13.22
C SER A 268 1.29 29.90 14.41
N ARG A 269 1.00 29.37 15.60
CA ARG A 269 1.95 29.37 16.73
C ARG A 269 3.00 28.27 16.49
N ARG A 270 4.27 28.66 16.43
CA ARG A 270 5.42 27.74 16.42
C ARG A 270 5.66 27.26 17.85
N ASP A 271 5.64 25.96 18.06
CA ASP A 271 6.16 25.33 19.28
C ASP A 271 7.41 24.51 18.94
N SER A 272 8.28 24.42 19.94
CA SER A 272 9.73 24.22 19.86
C SER A 272 10.09 22.75 19.57
N GLY A 273 10.90 22.51 18.53
CA GLY A 273 11.23 21.17 17.99
C GLY A 273 11.98 20.18 18.90
N GLU A 274 12.37 20.57 20.12
CA GLU A 274 13.13 19.70 21.03
C GLU A 274 12.26 18.70 21.81
N GLY A 275 11.01 19.05 22.10
CA GLY A 275 10.07 18.18 22.84
C GLY A 275 9.56 16.99 22.02
N GLU A 276 9.40 17.19 20.71
CA GLU A 276 8.88 16.17 19.80
C GLU A 276 9.94 15.08 19.49
N ASP A 277 11.20 15.48 19.37
CA ASP A 277 12.31 14.58 19.06
C ASP A 277 12.68 13.65 20.24
N ARG A 278 12.44 14.10 21.48
CA ARG A 278 12.60 13.27 22.69
C ARG A 278 11.46 12.24 22.83
N ARG A 279 10.22 12.62 22.50
CA ARG A 279 9.06 11.70 22.47
C ARG A 279 9.20 10.67 21.35
N ARG A 280 9.67 11.06 20.15
CA ARG A 280 9.94 10.14 19.04
C ARG A 280 10.99 9.09 19.42
N ARG A 281 12.09 9.48 20.09
CA ARG A 281 13.12 8.54 20.57
C ARG A 281 12.61 7.55 21.63
N SER A 282 11.83 8.00 22.62
CA SER A 282 11.26 7.13 23.66
C SER A 282 10.25 6.12 23.09
N LEU A 283 9.36 6.57 22.19
CA LEU A 283 8.41 5.69 21.50
C LEU A 283 9.11 4.66 20.61
N LYS A 284 10.26 5.01 20.01
CA LYS A 284 11.08 4.10 19.20
C LYS A 284 11.76 3.02 20.07
N GLY A 285 12.22 3.39 21.27
CA GLY A 285 12.79 2.46 22.25
C GLY A 285 11.79 1.41 22.77
N GLY A 286 10.58 1.84 23.14
CA GLY A 286 9.51 0.94 23.59
C GLY A 286 9.01 -0.01 22.48
N ARG A 287 8.90 0.49 21.24
CA ARG A 287 8.48 -0.33 20.09
C ARG A 287 9.52 -1.38 19.69
N MET A 288 10.81 -1.06 19.74
CA MET A 288 11.89 -2.02 19.47
C MET A 288 11.92 -3.18 20.49
N GLN A 289 11.59 -2.92 21.76
CA GLN A 289 11.43 -3.97 22.78
C GLN A 289 10.20 -4.87 22.51
N GLY A 290 9.10 -4.28 22.00
CA GLY A 290 7.92 -5.01 21.53
C GLY A 290 8.23 -5.94 20.36
N LEU A 291 8.97 -5.45 19.36
CA LEU A 291 9.49 -6.24 18.23
C LEU A 291 10.35 -7.42 18.68
N ALA A 292 11.31 -7.17 19.58
CA ALA A 292 12.19 -8.23 20.10
C ALA A 292 11.41 -9.32 20.85
N THR A 293 10.35 -8.95 21.57
CA THR A 293 9.48 -9.89 22.29
C THR A 293 8.61 -10.69 21.33
N LEU A 294 8.06 -10.04 20.30
CA LEU A 294 7.27 -10.68 19.25
C LEU A 294 8.12 -11.68 18.44
N PHE A 295 9.32 -11.30 18.03
CA PHE A 295 10.26 -12.17 17.33
C PHE A 295 10.69 -13.37 18.18
N LYS A 296 10.88 -13.20 19.50
CA LYS A 296 11.16 -14.31 20.42
C LYS A 296 9.98 -15.28 20.51
N ALA A 297 8.74 -14.78 20.53
CA ALA A 297 7.53 -15.59 20.57
C ALA A 297 7.33 -16.42 19.28
N VAL A 298 7.54 -15.81 18.11
CA VAL A 298 7.44 -16.49 16.80
C VAL A 298 8.59 -17.51 16.62
N ARG A 299 9.84 -17.14 16.92
CA ARG A 299 11.01 -18.03 16.77
C ARG A 299 11.01 -19.22 17.73
N ARG A 300 10.52 -19.07 18.97
CA ARG A 300 10.46 -20.18 19.93
C ARG A 300 9.48 -21.27 19.49
N ARG A 301 8.40 -20.93 18.77
CA ARG A 301 7.38 -21.91 18.34
C ARG A 301 7.69 -22.60 17.02
N ASN A 302 8.36 -21.94 16.07
CA ASN A 302 8.88 -22.61 14.86
C ASN A 302 9.99 -23.64 15.15
N ARG A 303 10.55 -23.65 16.37
CA ARG A 303 11.44 -24.73 16.86
C ARG A 303 10.69 -25.87 17.59
N GLY A 304 9.40 -25.70 17.89
CA GLY A 304 8.58 -26.65 18.64
C GLY A 304 7.86 -27.70 17.80
N THR A 305 7.87 -27.57 16.48
CA THR A 305 7.22 -28.52 15.54
C THR A 305 8.19 -29.54 14.93
N GLY A 306 9.42 -29.63 15.47
CA GLY A 306 10.47 -30.53 14.99
C GLY A 306 11.10 -31.35 16.12
N LYS A 307 10.29 -31.99 16.97
CA LYS A 307 10.74 -33.15 17.74
C LYS A 307 10.23 -34.40 17.03
N THR A 308 11.09 -35.00 16.21
CA THR A 308 11.03 -36.44 15.96
C THR A 308 11.40 -37.14 17.26
N ASP A 309 10.50 -37.94 17.81
CA ASP A 309 10.79 -38.82 18.94
C ASP A 309 11.89 -39.81 18.53
N PRO A 310 13.02 -39.89 19.26
CA PRO A 310 14.00 -40.95 19.10
C PRO A 310 13.59 -42.11 20.00
N ASN A 311 12.45 -42.75 19.70
CA ASN A 311 12.10 -44.09 20.17
C ASN A 311 10.77 -44.52 19.54
N SER A 312 10.86 -45.19 18.40
CA SER A 312 9.91 -46.24 18.04
C SER A 312 10.75 -47.38 17.49
N GLU A 313 10.65 -48.51 18.20
CA GLU A 313 11.20 -49.82 17.85
C GLU A 313 10.70 -50.31 16.48
#